data_AF-A0A1R2CZG5-F1
#
_entry.id   AF-A0A1R2CZG5-F1
#
_cell.length_a   1.000
_cell.length_b   1.000
_cell.length_c   1.000
_cell.angle_alpha   90.00
_cell.angle_beta   90.00
_cell.angle_gamma   90.00
#
_symmetry.space_group_name_H-M   'P 1'
#
loop_
_entity.id
_entity.type
_entity.pdbx_description
1 polymer ?
#
loop_
_entity_poly.entity_id
_entity_poly.type
_entity_poly.pdbx_seq_one_letter_code
_entity_poly.pdbx_strand_id
1 'polypeptide(L)'
;MGCSCSREKTALEEELLEVQELVKYPYNCEFVYGVHEKYANSHNLISAEEWNEIRESLEISCHPSVFNFYCGFKNDEGFYNLKKLEILSILLSQGNTESKVDILFRVFGGIEVEELHKRKIKKLLIIMTEIAVEHLPKLIIDQREKLNKYLASLSNSTNKFIENSMKSFDQDNLISQRRFVAYLQSDKDYNLIEPSNLRLKISMIADKDLFLVTETSDQNATNPDVTN
;
A
#
# COMPACT_ATOMS: atom_id res chain seq x y z
N MET A 1 -15.40 14.02 -24.98
CA MET A 1 -16.10 13.98 -23.68
C MET A 1 -15.10 13.48 -22.65
N GLY A 2 -14.59 14.36 -21.79
CA GLY A 2 -13.66 13.98 -20.73
C GLY A 2 -13.91 14.83 -19.50
N CYS A 3 -13.40 14.38 -18.36
CA CYS A 3 -13.10 15.26 -17.22
C CYS A 3 -14.18 15.52 -16.16
N SER A 4 -15.06 14.55 -15.86
CA SER A 4 -15.78 14.53 -14.56
C SER A 4 -15.18 13.49 -13.62
N CYS A 5 -15.08 12.23 -14.06
CA CYS A 5 -14.52 11.15 -13.24
C CYS A 5 -13.03 11.36 -12.88
N SER A 6 -12.23 11.94 -13.78
CA SER A 6 -10.81 12.19 -13.50
C SER A 6 -10.61 13.30 -12.47
N ARG A 7 -11.42 14.37 -12.51
CA ARG A 7 -11.36 15.48 -11.54
C ARG A 7 -11.76 15.01 -10.14
N GLU A 8 -12.77 14.15 -10.03
CA GLU A 8 -13.21 13.59 -8.74
C GLU A 8 -12.15 12.68 -8.13
N LYS A 9 -11.49 11.83 -8.93
CA LYS A 9 -10.36 11.01 -8.46
C LYS A 9 -9.20 11.87 -7.96
N THR A 10 -8.86 12.94 -8.68
CA THR A 10 -7.78 13.86 -8.26
C THR A 10 -8.10 14.52 -6.93
N ALA A 11 -9.33 15.02 -6.75
CA ALA A 11 -9.73 15.64 -5.48
C ALA A 11 -9.67 14.67 -4.29
N LEU A 12 -10.07 13.41 -4.50
CA LEU A 12 -9.97 12.38 -3.46
C LEU A 12 -8.51 12.02 -3.12
N GLU A 13 -7.61 11.98 -4.10
CA GLU A 13 -6.19 11.75 -3.82
C GLU A 13 -5.53 12.93 -3.10
N GLU A 14 -5.92 14.17 -3.41
CA GLU A 14 -5.47 15.35 -2.64
C GLU A 14 -5.92 15.26 -1.18
N GLU A 15 -7.20 14.93 -0.93
CA GLU A 15 -7.73 14.72 0.42
C GLU A 15 -7.02 13.55 1.15
N LEU A 16 -6.73 12.45 0.43
CA LEU A 16 -5.96 11.32 0.98
C LEU A 16 -4.54 11.71 1.37
N LEU A 17 -3.89 12.58 0.59
CA LEU A 17 -2.56 13.09 0.91
C LEU A 17 -2.61 13.97 2.17
N GLU A 18 -3.58 14.87 2.28
CA GLU A 18 -3.76 15.73 3.45
C GLU A 18 -3.97 14.91 4.74
N VAL A 19 -4.84 13.91 4.72
CA VAL A 19 -5.05 13.06 5.91
C VAL A 19 -3.87 12.14 6.19
N GLN A 20 -3.10 11.74 5.17
CA GLN A 20 -1.88 10.94 5.36
C GLN A 20 -0.80 11.72 6.12
N GLU A 21 -0.73 13.05 5.97
CA GLU A 21 0.19 13.88 6.77
C GLU A 21 -0.08 13.76 8.28
N LEU A 22 -1.33 13.49 8.70
CA LEU A 22 -1.70 13.32 10.11
C LEU A 22 -1.06 12.08 10.77
N VAL A 23 -0.65 11.11 9.97
CA VAL A 23 -0.06 9.84 10.43
C VAL A 23 1.41 9.69 10.04
N LYS A 24 2.01 10.71 9.40
CA LYS A 24 3.44 10.70 9.06
C LYS A 24 4.31 10.77 10.31
N TYR A 25 5.44 10.09 10.23
CA TYR A 25 6.44 10.12 11.30
C TYR A 25 7.46 11.22 11.02
N PRO A 26 7.80 12.07 12.01
CA PRO A 26 8.81 13.11 11.84
C PRO A 26 10.24 12.54 11.81
N TYR A 27 10.40 11.23 12.01
CA TYR A 27 11.69 10.55 12.10
C TYR A 27 12.08 9.81 10.82
N ASN A 28 13.38 9.54 10.67
CA ASN A 28 13.92 8.70 9.60
C ASN A 28 13.47 7.23 9.78
N CYS A 29 13.23 6.55 8.66
CA CYS A 29 12.88 5.12 8.58
C CYS A 29 13.76 4.21 9.44
N GLU A 30 15.07 4.45 9.54
CA GLU A 30 15.98 3.63 10.34
C GLU A 30 15.69 3.74 11.84
N PHE A 31 15.42 4.96 12.33
CA PHE A 31 15.05 5.18 13.73
C PHE A 31 13.69 4.55 14.03
N VAL A 32 12.71 4.77 13.14
CA VAL A 32 11.37 4.20 13.28
C VAL A 32 11.44 2.67 13.33
N TYR A 33 12.16 2.05 12.40
CA TYR A 33 12.39 0.60 12.39
C TYR A 33 13.02 0.12 13.71
N GLY A 34 14.07 0.79 14.19
CA GLY A 34 14.75 0.43 15.42
C GLY A 34 13.87 0.53 16.68
N VAL A 35 12.81 1.35 16.68
CA VAL A 35 11.82 1.35 17.77
C VAL A 35 10.94 0.10 17.71
N HIS A 36 10.44 -0.26 16.53
CA HIS A 36 9.60 -1.44 16.35
C HIS A 36 10.36 -2.75 16.60
N GLU A 37 11.61 -2.83 16.12
CA GLU A 37 12.44 -4.04 16.20
C GLU A 37 12.66 -4.54 17.64
N LYS A 38 12.63 -3.63 18.63
CA LYS A 38 12.74 -3.98 20.06
C LYS A 38 11.62 -4.91 20.55
N TYR A 39 10.48 -4.88 19.88
CA TYR A 39 9.29 -5.68 20.20
C TYR A 39 9.11 -6.87 19.24
N ALA A 40 10.07 -7.09 18.34
CA ALA A 40 10.02 -8.20 17.40
C ALA A 40 9.96 -9.54 18.15
N ASN A 41 8.91 -10.31 17.88
CA ASN A 41 8.68 -11.61 18.48
C ASN A 41 8.24 -12.64 17.42
N SER A 42 8.23 -13.92 17.80
CA SER A 42 7.90 -15.03 16.90
C SER A 42 6.49 -14.94 16.29
N HIS A 43 5.56 -14.26 16.96
CA HIS A 43 4.17 -14.15 16.53
C HIS A 43 3.88 -12.88 15.73
N ASN A 44 4.79 -11.91 15.71
CA ASN A 44 4.58 -10.56 15.14
C ASN A 44 3.30 -9.90 15.69
N LEU A 45 2.98 -10.15 16.97
CA LEU A 45 1.85 -9.58 17.69
C LEU A 45 2.35 -8.83 18.92
N ILE A 46 1.84 -7.63 19.14
CA ILE A 46 2.15 -6.84 20.34
C ILE A 46 0.87 -6.46 21.08
N SER A 47 0.98 -6.38 22.39
CA SER A 47 -0.06 -5.94 23.32
C SER A 47 -0.39 -4.44 23.17
N ALA A 48 -1.44 -4.00 23.86
CA ALA A 48 -1.78 -2.57 23.88
C ALA A 48 -0.75 -1.74 24.66
N GLU A 49 -0.15 -2.34 25.69
CA GLU A 49 0.91 -1.76 26.50
C GLU A 49 2.18 -1.52 25.65
N GLU A 50 2.67 -2.56 24.96
CA GLU A 50 3.82 -2.45 24.05
C GLU A 50 3.56 -1.46 22.91
N TRP A 51 2.33 -1.45 22.35
CA TRP A 51 1.97 -0.45 21.35
C TRP A 51 1.99 0.98 21.93
N ASN A 52 1.56 1.17 23.18
CA ASN A 52 1.61 2.49 23.81
C ASN A 52 3.05 2.97 24.00
N GLU A 53 3.99 2.08 24.34
CA GLU A 53 5.41 2.41 24.46
C GLU A 53 6.01 2.82 23.10
N ILE A 54 5.64 2.12 22.01
CA ILE A 54 6.02 2.50 20.63
C ILE A 54 5.44 3.86 20.28
N ARG A 55 4.14 4.07 20.56
CA ARG A 55 3.42 5.32 20.28
C ARG A 55 4.08 6.52 20.94
N GLU A 56 4.47 6.37 22.20
CA GLU A 56 5.19 7.41 22.95
C GLU A 56 6.59 7.66 22.40
N SER A 57 7.33 6.58 22.07
CA SER A 57 8.68 6.67 21.50
C SER A 57 8.72 7.34 20.12
N LEU A 58 7.64 7.19 19.34
CA LEU A 58 7.50 7.76 18.00
C LEU A 58 6.66 9.04 17.97
N GLU A 59 6.29 9.59 19.14
CA GLU A 59 5.48 10.80 19.28
C GLU A 59 4.20 10.79 18.42
N ILE A 60 3.56 9.62 18.28
CA ILE A 60 2.36 9.48 17.45
C ILE A 60 1.21 10.25 18.10
N SER A 61 0.56 11.08 17.30
CA SER A 61 -0.57 11.93 17.71
C SER A 61 -1.68 11.14 18.40
N CYS A 62 -2.17 11.67 19.53
CA CYS A 62 -3.34 11.16 20.24
C CYS A 62 -4.67 11.58 19.59
N HIS A 63 -4.66 12.22 18.41
CA HIS A 63 -5.87 12.66 17.75
C HIS A 63 -6.84 11.47 17.51
N PRO A 64 -8.15 11.59 17.79
CA PRO A 64 -9.09 10.47 17.70
C PRO A 64 -9.07 9.73 16.36
N SER A 65 -8.93 10.45 15.24
CA SER A 65 -8.84 9.83 13.91
C SER A 65 -7.58 8.97 13.75
N VAL A 66 -6.45 9.42 14.29
CA VAL A 66 -5.17 8.69 14.27
C VAL A 66 -5.26 7.45 15.17
N PHE A 67 -5.83 7.61 16.37
CA PHE A 67 -6.07 6.50 17.28
C PHE A 67 -6.97 5.41 16.65
N ASN A 68 -8.09 5.82 16.05
CA ASN A 68 -9.01 4.90 15.38
C ASN A 68 -8.37 4.20 14.18
N PHE A 69 -7.53 4.91 13.43
CA PHE A 69 -6.76 4.34 12.34
C PHE A 69 -5.85 3.21 12.82
N TYR A 70 -5.07 3.43 13.89
CA TYR A 70 -4.20 2.40 14.45
C TYR A 70 -4.98 1.23 15.07
N CYS A 71 -6.17 1.48 15.64
CA CYS A 71 -7.05 0.40 16.10
C CYS A 71 -7.44 -0.58 14.98
N GLY A 72 -7.41 -0.15 13.72
CA GLY A 72 -7.63 -1.01 12.56
C GLY A 72 -6.54 -2.07 12.33
N PHE A 73 -5.43 -2.04 13.07
CA PHE A 73 -4.35 -3.03 13.02
C PHE A 73 -4.44 -4.08 14.14
N LYS A 74 -5.47 -4.00 14.99
CA LYS A 74 -5.76 -5.02 16.00
C LYS A 74 -6.43 -6.24 15.37
N ASN A 75 -6.12 -7.42 15.90
CA ASN A 75 -6.92 -8.62 15.68
C ASN A 75 -8.13 -8.65 16.63
N ASP A 76 -8.97 -9.68 16.49
CA ASP A 76 -10.18 -9.85 17.31
C ASP A 76 -9.87 -10.06 18.81
N GLU A 77 -8.66 -10.50 19.14
CA GLU A 77 -8.16 -10.68 20.51
C GLU A 77 -7.58 -9.39 21.10
N GLY A 78 -7.51 -8.30 20.33
CA GLY A 78 -7.03 -6.99 20.77
C GLY A 78 -5.53 -6.75 20.61
N PHE A 79 -4.77 -7.70 20.06
CA PHE A 79 -3.34 -7.56 19.78
C PHE A 79 -3.09 -6.87 18.43
N TYR A 80 -2.07 -6.02 18.38
CA TYR A 80 -1.66 -5.35 17.14
C TYR A 80 -0.75 -6.23 16.30
N ASN A 81 -0.94 -6.18 14.98
CA ASN A 81 -0.02 -6.83 14.04
C ASN A 81 1.25 -5.98 13.84
N LEU A 82 2.33 -6.35 14.52
CA LEU A 82 3.60 -5.63 14.49
C LEU A 82 4.16 -5.51 13.08
N LYS A 83 4.10 -6.57 12.28
CA LYS A 83 4.63 -6.57 10.91
C LYS A 83 3.91 -5.58 10.00
N LYS A 84 2.58 -5.50 10.09
CA LYS A 84 1.80 -4.49 9.36
C LYS A 84 2.16 -3.08 9.82
N LEU A 85 2.35 -2.89 11.13
CA LEU A 85 2.75 -1.60 11.70
C LEU A 85 4.17 -1.18 11.27
N GLU A 86 5.13 -2.10 11.24
CA GLU A 86 6.50 -1.86 10.74
C GLU A 86 6.49 -1.42 9.27
N ILE A 87 5.71 -2.11 8.43
CA ILE A 87 5.62 -1.73 7.02
C ILE A 87 4.98 -0.33 6.91
N LEU A 88 3.85 -0.11 7.58
CA LEU A 88 3.19 1.19 7.62
C LEU A 88 4.15 2.30 8.05
N SER A 89 4.90 2.07 9.13
CA SER A 89 5.76 3.07 9.73
C SER A 89 6.90 3.45 8.79
N ILE A 90 7.43 2.51 8.02
CA ILE A 90 8.47 2.76 7.01
C ILE A 90 7.93 3.48 5.77
N LEU A 91 6.72 3.16 5.32
CA LEU A 91 6.09 3.89 4.23
C LEU A 91 5.88 5.37 4.62
N LEU A 92 5.49 5.63 5.87
CA LEU A 92 5.12 6.96 6.38
C LEU A 92 6.26 7.76 7.04
N SER A 93 7.44 7.18 7.22
CA SER A 93 8.59 7.86 7.80
C SER A 93 9.34 8.72 6.79
N GLN A 94 10.26 9.54 7.27
CA GLN A 94 11.24 10.23 6.42
C GLN A 94 12.35 9.28 5.99
N GLY A 95 13.15 9.70 5.00
CA GLY A 95 14.29 8.94 4.50
C GLY A 95 14.26 8.80 2.98
N ASN A 96 15.39 8.36 2.42
CA ASN A 96 15.47 8.10 0.99
C ASN A 96 14.77 6.76 0.65
N THR A 97 14.36 6.61 -0.61
CA THR A 97 13.66 5.41 -1.08
C THR A 97 14.50 4.15 -0.90
N GLU A 98 15.81 4.19 -1.13
CA GLU A 98 16.69 3.03 -1.02
C GLU A 98 16.71 2.45 0.40
N SER A 99 16.93 3.29 1.41
CA SER A 99 16.88 2.91 2.83
C SER A 99 15.52 2.32 3.21
N LYS A 100 14.41 2.94 2.76
CA LYS A 100 13.07 2.39 3.02
C LYS A 100 12.89 1.01 2.40
N VAL A 101 13.32 0.80 1.15
CA VAL A 101 13.20 -0.51 0.47
C VAL A 101 14.06 -1.57 1.15
N ASP A 102 15.31 -1.22 1.52
CA ASP A 102 16.21 -2.10 2.26
C ASP A 102 15.59 -2.54 3.58
N ILE A 103 15.03 -1.62 4.36
CA ILE A 103 14.36 -1.95 5.61
C ILE A 103 13.13 -2.83 5.38
N LEU A 104 12.28 -2.54 4.39
CA LEU A 104 11.13 -3.39 4.07
C LEU A 104 11.54 -4.83 3.69
N PHE A 105 12.68 -4.98 3.02
CA PHE A 105 13.26 -6.29 2.74
C PHE A 105 13.67 -7.01 4.04
N ARG A 106 14.35 -6.30 4.95
CA ARG A 106 14.76 -6.82 6.27
C ARG A 106 13.57 -7.18 7.16
N VAL A 107 12.48 -6.42 7.15
CA VAL A 107 11.24 -6.75 7.89
C VAL A 107 10.72 -8.15 7.54
N PHE A 108 10.89 -8.61 6.30
CA PHE A 108 10.49 -9.97 5.86
C PHE A 108 11.60 -11.02 5.93
N GLY A 109 12.85 -10.61 5.83
CA GLY A 109 14.02 -11.48 5.82
C GLY A 109 14.63 -11.75 7.17
N GLY A 110 14.75 -10.72 8.00
CA GLY A 110 15.78 -10.59 9.02
C GLY A 110 16.96 -9.77 8.49
N ILE A 111 17.82 -9.33 9.42
CA ILE A 111 18.94 -8.40 9.15
C ILE A 111 19.96 -8.98 8.17
N GLU A 112 20.26 -10.28 8.27
CA GLU A 112 21.32 -10.94 7.49
C GLU A 112 20.82 -11.60 6.20
N VAL A 113 19.56 -11.37 5.81
CA VAL A 113 18.99 -12.02 4.63
C VAL A 113 19.25 -11.20 3.39
N GLU A 114 20.00 -11.78 2.46
CA GLU A 114 20.28 -11.18 1.15
C GLU A 114 19.23 -11.57 0.09
N GLU A 115 18.48 -12.65 0.31
CA GLU A 115 17.51 -13.20 -0.63
C GLU A 115 16.19 -13.58 0.04
N LEU A 116 15.07 -13.19 -0.57
CA LEU A 116 13.74 -13.58 -0.11
C LEU A 116 13.08 -14.51 -1.09
N HIS A 117 12.43 -15.55 -0.54
CA HIS A 117 11.53 -16.36 -1.33
C HIS A 117 10.42 -15.48 -1.92
N LYS A 118 10.07 -15.70 -3.20
CA LYS A 118 9.04 -14.95 -3.94
C LYS A 118 7.71 -14.80 -3.20
N ARG A 119 7.34 -15.82 -2.42
CA ARG A 119 6.16 -15.80 -1.53
C ARG A 119 6.22 -14.69 -0.46
N LYS A 120 7.39 -14.41 0.11
CA LYS A 120 7.58 -13.31 1.09
C LYS A 120 7.44 -11.95 0.40
N ILE A 121 8.03 -11.77 -0.78
CA ILE A 121 7.85 -10.54 -1.59
C ILE A 121 6.37 -10.32 -1.94
N LYS A 122 5.67 -11.37 -2.38
CA LYS A 122 4.22 -11.27 -2.65
C LYS A 122 3.45 -10.82 -1.40
N LYS A 123 3.76 -11.38 -0.22
CA LYS A 123 3.14 -10.97 1.05
C LYS A 123 3.44 -9.52 1.44
N LEU A 124 4.67 -9.06 1.21
CA LEU A 124 5.05 -7.66 1.43
C LEU A 124 4.24 -6.73 0.53
N LEU A 125 4.17 -7.02 -0.77
CA LEU A 125 3.37 -6.23 -1.71
C LEU A 125 1.88 -6.21 -1.32
N ILE A 126 1.32 -7.36 -0.93
CA ILE A 126 -0.07 -7.44 -0.41
C ILE A 126 -0.26 -6.46 0.75
N ILE A 127 0.61 -6.51 1.77
CA ILE A 127 0.47 -5.65 2.95
C ILE A 127 0.65 -4.18 2.60
N MET A 128 1.61 -3.83 1.73
CA MET A 128 1.77 -2.45 1.25
C MET A 128 0.49 -1.95 0.56
N THR A 129 -0.12 -2.78 -0.29
CA THR A 129 -1.37 -2.43 -0.98
C THR A 129 -2.56 -2.34 -0.03
N GLU A 130 -2.70 -3.26 0.94
CA GLU A 130 -3.72 -3.19 1.98
C GLU A 130 -3.60 -1.88 2.77
N ILE A 131 -2.36 -1.51 3.16
CA ILE A 131 -2.13 -0.24 3.86
C ILE A 131 -2.57 0.95 3.01
N ALA A 132 -2.16 0.99 1.75
CA ALA A 132 -2.41 2.13 0.87
C ALA A 132 -3.88 2.27 0.46
N VAL A 133 -4.57 1.16 0.21
CA VAL A 133 -5.92 1.11 -0.37
C VAL A 133 -7.01 0.90 0.69
N GLU A 134 -6.72 0.21 1.79
CA GLU A 134 -7.75 -0.15 2.77
C GLU A 134 -7.58 0.58 4.11
N HIS A 135 -6.35 0.74 4.60
CA HIS A 135 -6.12 1.34 5.91
C HIS A 135 -6.07 2.87 5.84
N LEU A 136 -5.17 3.45 5.03
CA LEU A 136 -5.00 4.91 4.97
C LEU A 136 -6.29 5.66 4.62
N PRO A 137 -7.12 5.19 3.66
CA PRO A 137 -8.38 5.85 3.35
C PRO A 137 -9.38 5.94 4.52
N LYS A 138 -9.28 5.07 5.53
CA LYS A 138 -10.15 5.14 6.71
C LYS A 138 -9.91 6.38 7.58
N LEU A 139 -8.83 7.13 7.33
CA LEU A 139 -8.60 8.44 7.94
C LEU A 139 -9.59 9.50 7.43
N ILE A 140 -10.13 9.33 6.22
CA ILE A 140 -11.19 10.19 5.69
C ILE A 140 -12.52 9.75 6.32
N ILE A 141 -13.08 10.61 7.16
CA ILE A 141 -14.35 10.36 7.84
C ILE A 141 -15.53 10.86 6.99
N ASP A 142 -15.30 11.92 6.23
CA ASP A 142 -16.28 12.57 5.36
C ASP A 142 -16.35 11.89 3.97
N GLN A 143 -17.36 12.21 3.16
CA GLN A 143 -17.46 11.72 1.77
C GLN A 143 -17.39 10.18 1.55
N ARG A 144 -17.78 9.39 2.55
CA ARG A 144 -17.68 7.90 2.53
C ARG A 144 -18.22 7.25 1.26
N GLU A 145 -19.31 7.74 0.68
CA GLU A 145 -19.89 7.13 -0.51
C GLU A 145 -18.96 7.25 -1.74
N LYS A 146 -18.37 8.43 -1.97
CA LYS A 146 -17.43 8.66 -3.07
C LYS A 146 -16.14 7.88 -2.85
N LEU A 147 -15.64 7.91 -1.61
CA LEU A 147 -14.47 7.14 -1.21
C LEU A 147 -14.71 5.65 -1.45
N ASN A 148 -15.84 5.09 -1.01
CA ASN A 148 -16.15 3.67 -1.21
C ASN A 148 -16.18 3.26 -2.69
N LYS A 149 -16.73 4.11 -3.58
CA LYS A 149 -16.69 3.87 -5.04
C LYS A 149 -15.26 3.86 -5.56
N TYR A 150 -14.44 4.81 -5.10
CA TYR A 150 -13.03 4.88 -5.47
C TYR A 150 -12.25 3.65 -4.97
N LEU A 151 -12.39 3.28 -3.70
CA LEU A 151 -11.71 2.13 -3.11
C LEU A 151 -12.16 0.80 -3.72
N ALA A 152 -13.45 0.66 -4.08
CA ALA A 152 -13.93 -0.52 -4.81
C ALA A 152 -13.24 -0.66 -6.17
N SER A 153 -13.05 0.46 -6.88
CA SER A 153 -12.29 0.47 -8.14
C SER A 153 -10.84 0.05 -7.94
N LEU A 154 -10.19 0.50 -6.86
CA LEU A 154 -8.80 0.11 -6.57
C LEU A 154 -8.70 -1.37 -6.18
N SER A 155 -9.57 -1.84 -5.29
CA SER A 155 -9.58 -3.22 -4.79
C SER A 155 -9.69 -4.25 -5.92
N ASN A 156 -10.53 -3.99 -6.92
CA ASN A 156 -10.67 -4.84 -8.11
C ASN A 156 -9.37 -4.96 -8.94
N SER A 157 -8.49 -3.96 -8.87
CA SER A 157 -7.23 -3.91 -9.61
C SER A 157 -6.01 -4.27 -8.77
N THR A 158 -6.12 -4.35 -7.45
CA THR A 158 -5.04 -4.73 -6.53
C THR A 158 -4.45 -6.10 -6.86
N ASN A 159 -5.29 -7.11 -7.10
CA ASN A 159 -4.82 -8.45 -7.45
C ASN A 159 -4.05 -8.46 -8.77
N LYS A 160 -4.55 -7.76 -9.79
CA LYS A 160 -3.87 -7.61 -11.08
C LYS A 160 -2.55 -6.86 -10.94
N PHE A 161 -2.51 -5.81 -10.12
CA PHE A 161 -1.28 -5.11 -9.78
C PHE A 161 -0.25 -6.07 -9.19
N ILE A 162 -0.60 -6.80 -8.13
CA ILE A 162 0.31 -7.76 -7.48
C ILE A 162 0.77 -8.82 -8.49
N GLU A 163 -0.13 -9.40 -9.28
CA GLU A 163 0.24 -10.38 -10.30
C GLU A 163 1.23 -9.82 -11.32
N ASN A 164 0.98 -8.60 -11.81
CA ASN A 164 1.89 -7.93 -12.75
C ASN A 164 3.25 -7.59 -12.11
N SER A 165 3.25 -7.16 -10.84
CA SER A 165 4.48 -6.97 -10.06
C SER A 165 5.26 -8.27 -9.92
N MET A 166 4.58 -9.38 -9.66
CA MET A 166 5.23 -10.68 -9.50
C MET A 166 5.83 -11.21 -10.80
N LYS A 167 5.33 -10.80 -11.97
CA LYS A 167 5.89 -11.16 -13.28
C LYS A 167 7.31 -10.64 -13.49
N SER A 168 7.64 -9.49 -12.90
CA SER A 168 9.02 -8.95 -12.89
C SER A 168 10.03 -9.86 -12.18
N PHE A 169 9.53 -10.84 -11.41
CA PHE A 169 10.32 -11.83 -10.67
C PHE A 169 10.08 -13.28 -11.17
N ASP A 170 9.45 -13.50 -12.32
CA ASP A 170 8.94 -14.83 -12.70
C ASP A 170 9.97 -15.92 -12.91
N GLN A 171 11.23 -15.58 -13.16
CA GLN A 171 12.28 -16.56 -13.40
C GLN A 171 12.95 -17.07 -12.12
N ASP A 172 12.73 -16.42 -10.97
CA ASP A 172 13.49 -16.68 -9.75
C ASP A 172 12.59 -16.91 -8.54
N ASN A 173 12.82 -18.03 -7.84
CA ASN A 173 12.15 -18.32 -6.58
C ASN A 173 12.75 -17.52 -5.41
N LEU A 174 14.02 -17.12 -5.53
CA LEU A 174 14.74 -16.29 -4.58
C LEU A 174 15.03 -14.94 -5.23
N ILE A 175 14.66 -13.87 -4.55
CA ILE A 175 14.79 -12.51 -5.05
C ILE A 175 15.81 -11.81 -4.17
N SER A 176 16.93 -11.41 -4.76
CA SER A 176 17.95 -10.65 -4.05
C SER A 176 17.45 -9.26 -3.68
N GLN A 177 17.99 -8.72 -2.59
CA GLN A 177 17.69 -7.38 -2.14
C GLN A 177 17.92 -6.34 -3.24
N ARG A 178 19.06 -6.40 -3.93
CA ARG A 178 19.39 -5.48 -5.03
C ARG A 178 18.32 -5.48 -6.12
N ARG A 179 17.78 -6.65 -6.48
CA ARG A 179 16.73 -6.75 -7.49
C ARG A 179 15.40 -6.20 -6.98
N PHE A 180 15.09 -6.44 -5.72
CA PHE A 180 13.89 -5.88 -5.09
C PHE A 180 13.94 -4.35 -5.02
N VAL A 181 15.09 -3.78 -4.64
CA VAL A 181 15.38 -2.34 -4.68
C VAL A 181 15.19 -1.78 -6.09
N ALA A 182 15.84 -2.40 -7.09
CA ALA A 182 15.72 -1.97 -8.48
C ALA A 182 14.27 -2.02 -9.00
N TYR A 183 13.48 -3.01 -8.57
CA TYR A 183 12.06 -3.09 -8.93
C TYR A 183 11.25 -1.91 -8.37
N LEU A 184 11.35 -1.65 -7.06
CA LEU A 184 10.58 -0.60 -6.39
C LEU A 184 11.05 0.83 -6.72
N GLN A 185 12.26 0.97 -7.24
CA GLN A 185 12.83 2.25 -7.69
C GLN A 185 12.71 2.48 -9.20
N SER A 186 12.23 1.50 -9.98
CA SER A 186 12.26 1.64 -11.44
C SER A 186 11.34 2.77 -11.91
N ASP A 187 11.79 3.56 -12.91
CA ASP A 187 11.00 4.66 -13.49
C ASP A 187 9.64 4.25 -14.04
N LYS A 188 9.48 2.95 -14.36
CA LYS A 188 8.19 2.39 -14.82
C LYS A 188 7.20 2.19 -13.67
N ASP A 189 7.70 2.06 -12.45
CA ASP A 189 6.95 1.78 -11.24
C ASP A 189 7.18 2.93 -10.25
N TYR A 190 6.61 4.10 -10.56
CA TYR A 190 6.51 5.31 -9.72
C TYR A 190 6.72 4.99 -8.23
N ASN A 191 7.91 5.27 -7.70
CA ASN A 191 8.34 5.11 -6.30
C ASN A 191 7.27 4.46 -5.39
N LEU A 192 7.10 3.13 -5.52
CA LEU A 192 5.96 2.39 -4.95
C LEU A 192 6.01 2.31 -3.41
N ILE A 193 7.06 2.85 -2.82
CA ILE A 193 7.22 3.06 -1.38
C ILE A 193 6.30 4.16 -0.85
N GLU A 194 5.85 5.08 -1.70
CA GLU A 194 4.88 6.09 -1.30
C GLU A 194 3.46 5.56 -1.51
N PRO A 195 2.60 5.52 -0.48
CA PRO A 195 1.24 4.96 -0.59
C PRO A 195 0.38 5.61 -1.67
N SER A 196 0.55 6.92 -1.91
CA SER A 196 -0.14 7.64 -2.99
C SER A 196 0.26 7.15 -4.38
N ASN A 197 1.56 6.95 -4.62
CA ASN A 197 2.05 6.40 -5.88
C ASN A 197 1.54 4.98 -6.11
N LEU A 198 1.46 4.19 -5.03
CA LEU A 198 0.90 2.84 -5.09
C LEU A 198 -0.58 2.85 -5.52
N ARG A 199 -1.40 3.73 -4.93
CA ARG A 199 -2.80 3.92 -5.33
C ARG A 199 -2.93 4.38 -6.79
N LEU A 200 -2.14 5.38 -7.21
CA LEU A 200 -2.14 5.88 -8.58
C LEU A 200 -1.76 4.79 -9.60
N LYS A 201 -0.77 3.95 -9.26
CA LYS A 201 -0.39 2.83 -10.13
C LYS A 201 -1.51 1.80 -10.26
N ILE A 202 -2.20 1.48 -9.15
CA ILE A 202 -3.35 0.58 -9.15
C ILE A 202 -4.52 1.19 -9.95
N SER A 203 -4.78 2.49 -9.79
CA SER A 203 -5.86 3.18 -10.51
C SER A 203 -5.63 3.19 -12.02
N MET A 204 -4.37 3.33 -12.48
CA MET A 204 -4.03 3.22 -13.90
C MET A 204 -4.34 1.84 -14.49
N ILE A 205 -4.25 0.77 -13.68
CA ILE A 205 -4.63 -0.58 -14.12
C ILE A 205 -6.15 -0.68 -14.23
N ALA A 206 -6.88 -0.12 -13.25
CA ALA A 206 -8.35 -0.07 -13.27
C ALA A 206 -8.88 0.65 -14.52
N ASP A 207 -8.25 1.77 -14.90
CA ASP A 207 -8.68 2.57 -16.04
C ASP A 207 -8.38 1.87 -17.39
N LYS A 208 -7.29 1.11 -17.49
CA LYS A 208 -7.00 0.29 -18.67
C LYS A 208 -8.02 -0.83 -18.86
N ASP A 209 -8.43 -1.48 -17.77
CA ASP A 209 -9.45 -2.52 -17.82
C ASP A 209 -10.80 -1.95 -18.29
N LEU A 210 -11.16 -0.75 -17.84
CA LEU A 210 -12.40 -0.09 -18.25
C LEU A 210 -12.39 0.25 -19.75
N PHE A 211 -11.25 0.71 -20.28
CA PHE A 211 -11.09 1.06 -21.70
C PHE A 211 -11.22 -0.17 -22.62
N LEU A 212 -10.62 -1.30 -22.23
CA LEU A 212 -10.72 -2.55 -22.98
C LEU A 212 -12.16 -3.11 -23.02
N VAL A 213 -12.94 -2.93 -21.95
CA VAL A 213 -14.35 -3.33 -21.92
C VAL A 213 -15.17 -2.47 -22.89
N THR A 214 -14.95 -1.16 -22.92
CA THR A 214 -15.70 -0.25 -23.81
C THR A 214 -15.43 -0.49 -25.29
N GLU A 215 -14.19 -0.85 -25.68
CA GLU A 215 -13.87 -1.16 -27.07
C GLU A 215 -14.53 -2.47 -27.55
N THR A 216 -14.70 -3.46 -26.66
CA THR A 216 -15.37 -4.72 -27.01
C THR A 216 -16.90 -4.61 -27.12
N SER A 217 -17.53 -3.64 -26.44
CA SER A 217 -18.96 -3.37 -26.58
C SER A 217 -19.33 -2.64 -27.87
N ASP A 218 -18.45 -1.76 -28.37
CA ASP A 218 -18.72 -0.99 -29.59
C ASP A 218 -18.55 -1.82 -30.87
N GLN A 219 -17.75 -2.90 -30.85
CA GLN A 219 -17.60 -3.81 -32.00
C GLN A 219 -18.78 -4.79 -32.18
N ASN A 220 -19.65 -4.95 -31.18
CA ASN A 220 -20.83 -5.82 -31.27
C ASN A 220 -22.12 -5.09 -31.66
N ALA A 221 -22.06 -3.78 -31.95
CA ALA A 221 -23.23 -2.95 -32.25
C ALA A 221 -23.49 -2.69 -33.76
N THR A 222 -22.72 -3.29 -34.68
CA THR A 222 -22.94 -3.16 -36.13
C THR A 222 -23.05 -4.51 -36.82
N ASN A 223 -24.26 -5.08 -36.81
CA ASN A 223 -24.80 -5.84 -37.93
C ASN A 223 -26.34 -5.92 -37.80
N PRO A 224 -27.09 -4.98 -38.38
CA PRO A 224 -28.45 -5.28 -38.78
C PRO A 224 -28.37 -6.06 -40.09
N ASP A 225 -28.82 -7.32 -40.02
CA ASP A 225 -29.14 -8.17 -41.16
C ASP A 225 -29.83 -7.38 -42.27
N VAL A 226 -29.17 -7.33 -43.43
CA VAL A 226 -29.84 -7.10 -44.72
C VAL A 226 -30.10 -8.48 -45.30
N THR A 227 -31.23 -9.08 -44.92
CA THR A 227 -31.80 -10.21 -45.66
C THR A 227 -32.71 -9.69 -46.76
N ASN A 228 -32.40 -10.17 -47.98
CA ASN A 228 -33.06 -10.04 -49.28
C ASN A 228 -34.58 -9.84 -49.31
#